data_AF-A0A357R302-F1
#
_entry.id   AF-A0A357R302-F1
#
_cell.length_a   1.000
_cell.length_b   1.000
_cell.length_c   1.000
_cell.angle_alpha   90.00
_cell.angle_beta   90.00
_cell.angle_gamma   90.00
#
_symmetry.space_group_name_H-M   'P 1'
#
loop_
_entity.id
_entity.type
_entity.pdbx_description
1 polymer ?
#
loop_
_entity_poly.entity_id
_entity_poly.type
_entity_poly.pdbx_seq_one_letter_code
_entity_poly.pdbx_strand_id
1 'polypeptide(L)'
;MDLLLIGAALAGLYIFYRSRGRKSAIWFDGVILRPEDLAVHARELGKYHKVETVRTSRHLIIRRLQDNFQFITRVYLGAAEDLRKERQVAPAGEWLLDNYYII
;
A
#
# COMPACT_ATOMS: atom_id res chain seq x y z
N MET A 1 -3.36 40.31 14.54
CA MET A 1 -4.33 39.20 14.41
C MET A 1 -3.96 38.25 13.27
N ASP A 2 -3.28 38.74 12.23
CA ASP A 2 -2.99 37.97 11.01
C ASP A 2 -1.93 36.88 11.18
N LEU A 3 -0.90 37.10 12.01
CA LEU A 3 0.16 36.12 12.25
C LEU A 3 -0.33 34.84 12.96
N LEU A 4 -1.32 34.96 13.85
CA LEU A 4 -1.92 33.82 14.56
C LEU A 4 -2.81 32.98 13.62
N LEU A 5 -3.52 33.65 12.70
CA LEU A 5 -4.33 32.99 11.68
C LEU A 5 -3.45 32.23 10.67
N ILE A 6 -2.33 32.81 10.26
CA ILE A 6 -1.35 32.15 9.38
C ILE A 6 -0.74 30.94 10.09
N GLY A 7 -0.37 31.06 11.37
CA GLY A 7 0.15 29.95 12.15
C GLY A 7 -0.84 28.78 12.28
N ALA A 8 -2.11 29.08 12.54
CA ALA A 8 -3.16 28.07 12.62
C ALA A 8 -3.44 27.39 11.26
N ALA A 9 -3.41 28.15 10.17
CA ALA A 9 -3.58 27.62 8.83
C ALA A 9 -2.43 26.67 8.44
N LEU A 10 -1.18 27.03 8.75
CA LEU A 10 -0.01 26.18 8.48
C LEU A 10 -0.01 24.91 9.35
N ALA A 11 -0.42 25.02 10.62
CA ALA A 11 -0.57 23.86 11.50
C ALA A 11 -1.65 22.90 11.01
N GLY A 12 -2.80 23.43 10.58
CA GLY A 12 -3.88 22.65 9.97
C GLY A 12 -3.43 21.94 8.69
N LEU A 13 -2.69 22.63 7.83
CA LEU A 13 -2.15 22.09 6.58
C LEU A 13 -1.10 21.01 6.84
N TYR A 14 -0.24 21.20 7.84
CA TYR A 14 0.74 20.20 8.29
C TYR A 14 0.08 18.93 8.85
N ILE A 15 -0.94 19.08 9.70
CA ILE A 15 -1.72 17.96 10.26
C ILE A 15 -2.47 17.23 9.15
N PHE A 16 -3.09 17.96 8.22
CA PHE A 16 -3.77 17.39 7.07
C PHE A 16 -2.81 16.61 6.17
N TYR A 17 -1.62 17.15 5.88
CA TYR A 17 -0.60 16.50 5.07
C TYR A 17 -0.07 15.22 5.75
N ARG A 18 0.10 15.24 7.07
CA ARG A 18 0.54 14.08 7.86
C ARG A 18 -0.54 12.99 7.94
N SER A 19 -1.83 13.37 7.99
CA SER A 19 -2.95 12.43 8.07
C SER A 19 -3.17 11.62 6.79
N ARG A 20 -2.70 12.10 5.62
CA ARG A 20 -2.80 11.39 4.34
C ARG A 20 -1.75 10.29 4.14
N GLY A 21 -0.74 10.20 5.01
CA GLY A 21 0.44 9.35 4.81
C GLY A 21 0.44 7.99 5.51
N ARG A 22 -0.55 7.65 6.35
CA ARG A 22 -0.58 6.35 7.06
C ARG A 22 -1.77 5.52 6.62
N LYS A 23 -1.66 4.91 5.43
CA LYS A 23 -2.36 3.65 5.19
C LYS A 23 -1.66 2.61 6.05
N SER A 24 -2.32 2.17 7.12
CA SER A 24 -1.86 1.05 7.93
C SER A 24 -1.61 -0.13 6.99
N ALA A 25 -0.39 -0.67 7.00
CA ALA A 25 -0.12 -1.97 6.40
C ALA A 25 -1.09 -2.97 7.04
N ILE A 26 -1.97 -3.54 6.22
CA ILE A 26 -2.90 -4.57 6.68
C ILE A 26 -2.05 -5.84 6.80
N TRP A 27 -1.64 -6.16 8.02
CA TRP A 27 -1.05 -7.44 8.37
C TRP A 27 -2.16 -8.49 8.41
N PHE A 28 -2.03 -9.57 7.64
CA PHE A 28 -2.83 -10.78 7.82
C PHE A 28 -1.99 -11.79 8.61
N ASP A 29 -2.27 -11.89 9.91
CA ASP A 29 -1.82 -13.01 10.74
C ASP A 29 -2.91 -14.08 10.64
N GLY A 30 -2.76 -14.99 9.67
CA GLY A 30 -3.86 -15.84 9.23
C GLY A 30 -4.13 -17.02 10.14
N VAL A 31 -5.05 -16.87 11.11
CA VAL A 31 -5.77 -18.00 11.70
C VAL A 31 -6.63 -18.63 10.59
N ILE A 32 -6.49 -19.94 10.35
CA ILE A 32 -7.37 -20.67 9.45
C ILE A 32 -8.78 -20.65 10.07
N LEU A 33 -9.68 -19.85 9.48
CA LEU A 33 -11.07 -19.78 9.91
C LEU A 33 -11.86 -20.96 9.34
N ARG A 34 -12.75 -21.52 10.16
CA ARG A 34 -13.78 -22.43 9.67
C ARG A 34 -14.74 -21.65 8.75
N PRO A 35 -15.43 -22.31 7.80
CA PRO A 35 -16.30 -21.63 6.85
C PRO A 35 -17.33 -20.69 7.49
N GLU A 36 -17.88 -21.05 8.65
CA GLU A 36 -18.81 -20.25 9.43
C GLU A 36 -18.19 -18.96 9.97
N ASP A 37 -16.97 -19.04 10.51
CA ASP A 37 -16.25 -17.91 11.08
C ASP A 37 -15.80 -16.96 9.95
N LEU A 38 -15.42 -17.52 8.79
CA LEU A 38 -15.11 -16.77 7.59
C LEU A 38 -16.34 -16.00 7.07
N ALA A 39 -17.53 -16.62 7.06
CA ALA A 39 -18.75 -15.98 6.61
C ALA A 39 -19.17 -14.81 7.52
N VAL A 40 -19.04 -14.98 8.84
CA VAL A 40 -19.29 -13.91 9.82
C VAL A 40 -18.28 -12.78 9.63
N HIS A 41 -16.99 -13.11 9.49
CA HIS A 41 -15.95 -12.12 9.28
C HIS A 41 -16.14 -11.35 7.96
N ALA A 42 -16.44 -12.05 6.86
CA ALA A 42 -16.71 -11.42 5.57
C ALA A 42 -17.93 -10.48 5.62
N ARG A 43 -18.99 -10.85 6.35
CA ARG A 43 -20.16 -9.99 6.56
C ARG A 43 -19.78 -8.72 7.34
N GLU A 44 -18.97 -8.86 8.40
CA GLU A 44 -18.51 -7.71 9.18
C GLU A 44 -17.64 -6.78 8.34
N LEU A 45 -16.71 -7.34 7.57
CA LEU A 45 -15.86 -6.61 6.64
C LEU A 45 -16.67 -5.86 5.58
N GLY A 46 -17.74 -6.48 5.08
CA GLY A 46 -18.64 -5.89 4.10
C GLY A 46 -19.31 -4.60 4.57
N LYS A 47 -19.55 -4.43 5.88
CA LYS A 47 -20.15 -3.20 6.44
C LYS A 47 -19.26 -1.98 6.24
N TYR A 48 -17.94 -2.17 6.17
CA TYR A 48 -16.97 -1.09 6.02
C TYR A 48 -16.70 -0.71 4.56
N HIS A 49 -17.26 -1.46 3.59
CA HIS A 49 -16.98 -1.26 2.16
C HIS A 49 -18.25 -0.92 1.40
N LYS A 50 -18.30 0.27 0.80
CA LYS A 50 -19.41 0.67 -0.08
C LYS A 50 -19.27 -0.03 -1.43
N VAL A 51 -20.31 -0.75 -1.86
CA VAL A 51 -20.37 -1.34 -3.20
C VAL A 51 -20.60 -0.23 -4.22
N GLU A 52 -19.54 0.12 -4.95
CA GLU A 52 -19.59 1.04 -6.10
C GLU A 52 -20.07 0.27 -7.34
N THR A 53 -21.10 0.80 -8.02
CA THR A 53 -21.67 0.20 -9.25
C THR A 53 -20.92 0.59 -10.52
N VAL A 54 -19.92 1.47 -10.43
CA VAL A 54 -19.17 1.98 -11.59
C VAL A 54 -18.12 0.95 -12.04
N ARG A 55 -18.44 0.21 -13.12
CA ARG A 55 -17.53 -0.77 -13.77
C ARG A 55 -16.23 -0.18 -14.31
N THR A 56 -16.19 1.13 -14.58
CA THR A 56 -15.03 1.81 -15.17
C THR A 56 -13.80 1.80 -14.25
N SER A 57 -13.99 1.81 -12.93
CA SER A 57 -12.85 1.84 -11.99
C SER A 57 -12.10 0.50 -11.95
N ARG A 58 -12.80 -0.63 -12.11
CA ARG A 58 -12.21 -1.97 -12.00
C ARG A 58 -11.13 -2.24 -13.04
N HIS A 59 -11.37 -1.91 -14.31
CA HIS A 59 -10.39 -2.13 -15.38
C HIS A 59 -9.15 -1.27 -15.19
N LEU A 60 -9.34 -0.03 -14.74
CA LEU A 60 -8.23 0.88 -14.40
C LEU A 60 -7.41 0.36 -13.22
N ILE A 61 -8.08 -0.15 -12.18
CA ILE A 61 -7.40 -0.74 -11.02
C ILE A 61 -6.60 -1.98 -11.41
N ILE A 62 -7.20 -2.92 -12.16
CA ILE A 62 -6.52 -4.13 -12.62
C ILE A 62 -5.29 -3.77 -13.47
N ARG A 63 -5.47 -2.85 -14.43
CA ARG A 63 -4.35 -2.37 -15.25
C ARG A 63 -3.24 -1.76 -14.40
N ARG A 64 -3.57 -0.89 -13.45
CA ARG A 64 -2.59 -0.28 -12.55
C ARG A 64 -1.88 -1.30 -11.67
N LEU A 65 -2.59 -2.33 -11.19
CA LEU A 65 -1.97 -3.42 -10.44
C LEU A 65 -0.97 -4.19 -11.31
N GLN A 66 -1.34 -4.52 -12.55
CA GLN A 66 -0.46 -5.17 -13.51
C GLN A 66 0.79 -4.32 -13.80
N ASP A 67 0.59 -3.04 -14.11
CA ASP A 67 1.65 -2.09 -14.44
C ASP A 67 2.62 -1.92 -13.25
N ASN A 68 2.06 -1.79 -12.03
CA ASN A 68 2.85 -1.71 -10.80
C ASN A 68 3.65 -2.98 -10.55
N PHE A 69 3.02 -4.16 -10.70
CA PHE A 69 3.71 -5.44 -10.52
C PHE A 69 4.89 -5.56 -11.49
N GLN A 70 4.67 -5.27 -12.78
CA GLN A 70 5.75 -5.27 -13.78
C GLN A 70 6.87 -4.28 -13.45
N PHE A 71 6.53 -3.09 -12.95
CA PHE A 71 7.52 -2.11 -12.51
C PHE A 71 8.35 -2.62 -11.32
N ILE A 72 7.69 -3.14 -10.28
CA ILE A 72 8.36 -3.67 -9.10
C ILE A 72 9.26 -4.85 -9.46
N THR A 73 8.79 -5.77 -10.30
CA THR A 73 9.59 -6.90 -10.80
C THR A 73 10.84 -6.45 -11.53
N ARG A 74 10.76 -5.40 -12.36
CA ARG A 74 11.96 -4.84 -13.03
C ARG A 74 12.96 -4.27 -12.04
N VAL A 75 12.49 -3.57 -11.00
CA VAL A 75 13.35 -3.03 -9.94
C VAL A 75 14.01 -4.16 -9.14
N TYR A 76 13.25 -5.19 -8.77
CA TYR A 76 13.76 -6.38 -8.09
C TYR A 76 14.88 -7.06 -8.90
N LEU A 77 14.64 -7.30 -10.20
CA LEU A 77 15.64 -7.93 -11.07
C LEU A 77 16.91 -7.07 -11.22
N GLY A 78 16.75 -5.73 -11.31
CA GLY A 78 17.88 -4.81 -11.34
C GLY A 78 18.70 -4.85 -10.05
N ALA A 79 18.03 -4.81 -8.89
CA ALA A 79 18.68 -4.92 -7.60
C ALA A 79 19.39 -6.27 -7.42
N ALA A 80 18.79 -7.36 -7.90
CA ALA A 80 19.38 -8.70 -7.84
C ALA A 80 20.63 -8.80 -8.71
N GLU A 81 20.61 -8.14 -9.87
CA GLU A 81 21.75 -8.08 -10.78
C GLU A 81 22.90 -7.27 -10.20
N ASP A 82 22.60 -6.13 -9.57
CA ASP A 82 23.61 -5.30 -8.91
C ASP A 82 24.22 -6.05 -7.72
N LEU A 83 23.42 -6.75 -6.90
CA LEU A 83 23.91 -7.60 -5.83
C LEU A 83 24.82 -8.72 -6.35
N ARG A 84 24.42 -9.39 -7.43
CA ARG A 84 25.23 -10.45 -8.08
C ARG A 84 26.57 -9.94 -8.61
N LYS A 85 26.63 -8.66 -8.98
CA LYS A 85 27.85 -7.97 -9.45
C LYS A 85 28.65 -7.33 -8.31
N GLU A 86 28.32 -7.63 -7.06
CA GLU A 86 28.93 -7.04 -5.86
C GLU A 86 28.86 -5.50 -5.84
N ARG A 87 27.83 -4.93 -6.47
CA ARG A 87 27.56 -3.50 -6.45
C ARG A 87 26.70 -3.15 -5.23
N GLN A 88 26.85 -1.92 -4.75
CA GLN A 88 26.00 -1.42 -3.68
C GLN A 88 24.55 -1.34 -4.15
N VAL A 89 23.64 -1.91 -3.36
CA VAL A 89 22.19 -1.80 -3.53
C VAL A 89 21.68 -0.81 -2.49
N ALA A 90 20.72 0.04 -2.86
CA ALA A 90 20.10 0.95 -1.90
C ALA A 90 19.31 0.15 -0.85
N PRO A 91 19.16 0.64 0.40
CA PRO A 91 18.43 -0.08 1.46
C PRO A 91 17.01 -0.51 1.07
N ALA A 92 16.32 0.29 0.25
CA ALA A 92 14.99 -0.08 -0.26
C ALA A 92 15.02 -1.24 -1.26
N GLY A 93 16.11 -1.37 -2.03
CA GLY A 93 16.35 -2.49 -2.93
C GLY A 93 16.68 -3.78 -2.17
N GLU A 94 17.48 -3.70 -1.11
CA GLU A 94 17.74 -4.83 -0.21
C GLU A 94 16.45 -5.34 0.43
N TRP A 95 15.62 -4.45 0.97
CA TRP A 95 14.31 -4.83 1.50
C TRP A 95 13.45 -5.54 0.45
N LEU A 96 13.45 -5.05 -0.79
CA LEU A 96 12.70 -5.67 -1.88
C LEU A 96 13.23 -7.06 -2.25
N LEU A 97 14.56 -7.25 -2.24
CA LEU A 97 15.18 -8.56 -2.50
C LEU A 97 14.74 -9.59 -1.46
N ASP A 98 14.70 -9.21 -0.19
CA ASP A 98 14.30 -10.10 0.91
C ASP A 98 12.80 -10.39 0.92
N ASN A 99 11.96 -9.48 0.40
CA ASN A 99 10.51 -9.52 0.58
C ASN A 99 9.70 -9.71 -0.70
N TYR A 100 10.31 -9.93 -1.86
CA TYR A 100 9.58 -10.00 -3.14
C TYR A 100 8.42 -11.01 -3.16
N TYR A 101 8.49 -12.07 -2.35
CA TYR A 101 7.44 -13.11 -2.24
C TYR A 101 6.09 -12.62 -1.69
N ILE A 102 6.02 -11.43 -1.08
CA ILE A 102 4.76 -10.85 -0.55
C ILE A 102 4.01 -9.97 -1.55
N ILE A 103 4.63 -9.69 -2.72
CA ILE A 103 4.12 -8.78 -3.75
C ILE A 103 3.45 -9.56 -4.88
#